data_AF-A0A6I3SCH2-F1
#
_entry.id   AF-A0A6I3SCH2-F1
#
_cell.length_a   1.000
_cell.length_b   1.000
_cell.length_c   1.000
_cell.angle_alpha   90.00
_cell.angle_beta   90.00
_cell.angle_gamma   90.00
#
_symmetry.space_group_name_H-M   'P 1'
#
loop_
_entity.id
_entity.type
_entity.pdbx_description
1 polymer ?
#
loop_
_entity_poly.entity_id
_entity_poly.type
_entity_poly.pdbx_seq_one_letter_code
_entity_poly.pdbx_strand_id
1 'polypeptide(L)'
;MFKISKLALLLSAGLLGTNLHAASSVEFVPGKYIGEANGRNGPMKVEVTVNQNKITNIQVLSHRESAGLSDAPLTQLPKEIIERQTLKVDNIAGATFSSQGLIKATQNALSKATKDLSPLLLTTLPVKAKQAMKDEKADIVVIGSGIAGLTAAIAAKEKGSNVLVIEKQGMLGAGDSMNISTGITAGGSKFIQEHGIKGKSTQDYVDHLMKQAKDKGIPINKANVETYARKGGEIIDWLEQLGVPFGRFQEDKYFHITKDGSAPGPHIMKALKAEVEKQGIPYRLNSKATEILSDHGKAIGVEVSTPEGKYKVLSKAVIVATGGFSASPELLKRYAPDWIGRPTTGASSLTGDGIRMAQAIGADTASMEQIKVNYLCHPLTKKDGVSLTAITPYTVLVNHDGKRFVDENHPSINFKSKAMMKQPKHEAYAVVDQKAMDNLKLMRNYADAGYFVKADTIPELAKKLDVNQKAFIETMDTYIKDCKEGLKNDKAFGRKIQYPMLNPPYYAALVTPSMQSTYGGIKTNTKAEALDTKGHVIPGLYAAGAASGHEAYANEVGFAAIIGLTYGRIAGENAADYVK
;
A
#
# COMPACT_ATOMS: atom_id res chain seq x y z
N MET A 1 -72.75 -20.91 -58.02
CA MET A 1 -72.46 -21.01 -56.57
C MET A 1 -70.97 -21.27 -56.37
N PHE A 2 -70.33 -20.35 -55.65
CA PHE A 2 -69.05 -20.39 -54.92
C PHE A 2 -67.84 -21.16 -55.49
N LYS A 3 -66.86 -20.35 -55.94
CA LYS A 3 -65.45 -20.73 -56.17
C LYS A 3 -64.75 -20.98 -54.83
N ILE A 4 -64.01 -22.08 -54.78
CA ILE A 4 -63.05 -22.47 -53.75
C ILE A 4 -61.77 -21.63 -53.93
N SER A 5 -61.30 -20.95 -52.90
CA SER A 5 -59.92 -20.43 -52.83
C SER A 5 -59.24 -20.91 -51.55
N LYS A 6 -58.07 -21.54 -51.74
CA LYS A 6 -57.24 -22.14 -50.70
C LYS A 6 -56.39 -21.07 -49.98
N LEU A 7 -56.34 -21.27 -48.67
CA LEU A 7 -55.48 -20.74 -47.61
C LEU A 7 -54.06 -20.31 -48.06
N ALA A 8 -53.69 -19.05 -47.77
CA ALA A 8 -52.31 -18.59 -47.66
C ALA A 8 -52.12 -18.01 -46.25
N LEU A 9 -51.17 -18.57 -45.50
CA LEU A 9 -50.80 -18.18 -44.14
C LEU A 9 -49.90 -16.93 -44.24
N LEU A 10 -50.39 -15.78 -43.81
CA LEU A 10 -49.64 -14.52 -43.76
C LEU A 10 -48.90 -14.38 -42.42
N LEU A 11 -47.59 -14.15 -42.50
CA LEU A 11 -46.73 -13.71 -41.42
C LEU A 11 -47.28 -12.44 -40.76
N SER A 12 -47.48 -12.47 -39.44
CA SER A 12 -47.62 -11.26 -38.63
C SER A 12 -46.23 -10.76 -38.21
N ALA A 13 -45.84 -9.60 -38.75
CA ALA A 13 -44.70 -8.82 -38.26
C ALA A 13 -45.03 -8.27 -36.87
N GLY A 14 -44.40 -8.82 -35.83
CA GLY A 14 -44.45 -8.25 -34.49
C GLY A 14 -43.56 -7.00 -34.40
N LEU A 15 -44.18 -5.82 -34.30
CA LEU A 15 -43.52 -4.62 -33.81
C LEU A 15 -43.13 -4.83 -32.35
N LEU A 16 -41.86 -5.15 -32.10
CA LEU A 16 -41.24 -4.92 -30.79
C LEU A 16 -40.96 -3.42 -30.65
N GLY A 17 -41.85 -2.73 -29.95
CA GLY A 17 -41.66 -1.35 -29.53
C GLY A 17 -40.43 -1.22 -28.63
N THR A 18 -39.42 -0.52 -29.12
CA THR A 18 -38.29 -0.04 -28.34
C THR A 18 -38.74 1.18 -27.53
N ASN A 19 -39.12 0.98 -26.27
CA ASN A 19 -39.13 2.08 -25.30
C ASN A 19 -37.68 2.41 -24.96
N LEU A 20 -37.01 3.20 -25.82
CA LEU A 20 -35.86 3.99 -25.37
C LEU A 20 -36.39 4.98 -24.33
N HIS A 21 -36.11 4.72 -23.05
CA HIS A 21 -36.11 5.80 -22.07
C HIS A 21 -35.13 6.85 -22.58
N ALA A 22 -35.63 8.01 -22.99
CA ALA A 22 -34.80 9.19 -23.15
C ALA A 22 -34.05 9.39 -21.82
N ALA A 23 -32.72 9.31 -21.85
CA ALA A 23 -31.93 9.64 -20.68
C ALA A 23 -32.30 11.08 -20.28
N SER A 24 -32.95 11.25 -19.13
CA SER A 24 -33.31 12.59 -18.67
C SER A 24 -32.02 13.38 -18.53
N SER A 25 -31.88 14.46 -19.29
CA SER A 25 -30.74 15.36 -19.17
C SER A 25 -30.89 16.12 -17.86
N VAL A 26 -29.84 16.14 -17.03
CA VAL A 26 -29.82 17.06 -15.89
C VAL A 26 -29.80 18.49 -16.40
N GLU A 27 -30.65 19.32 -15.82
CA GLU A 27 -30.59 20.77 -15.97
C GLU A 27 -29.87 21.37 -14.76
N PHE A 28 -28.85 22.17 -15.01
CA PHE A 28 -28.10 22.90 -14.01
C PHE A 28 -28.39 24.40 -14.09
N VAL A 29 -28.31 25.09 -12.96
CA VAL A 29 -28.06 26.54 -12.94
C VAL A 29 -26.61 26.76 -13.37
N PRO A 30 -26.33 27.47 -14.48
CA PRO A 30 -24.97 27.68 -14.95
C PRO A 30 -24.11 28.40 -13.91
N GLY A 31 -22.89 27.93 -13.71
CA GLY A 31 -21.98 28.53 -12.73
C GLY A 31 -20.84 27.64 -12.28
N LYS A 32 -20.13 28.12 -11.26
CA LYS A 32 -19.06 27.41 -10.57
C LYS A 32 -19.49 27.11 -9.15
N TYR A 33 -19.39 25.84 -8.76
CA TYR A 33 -19.84 25.37 -7.46
C TYR A 33 -18.72 24.63 -6.75
N ILE A 34 -18.51 24.94 -5.48
CA ILE A 34 -17.50 24.27 -4.66
C ILE A 34 -18.18 23.24 -3.78
N GLY A 35 -17.69 22.01 -3.84
CA GLY A 35 -18.07 20.91 -2.96
C GLY A 35 -16.89 20.44 -2.13
N GLU A 36 -17.18 19.92 -0.94
CA GLU A 36 -16.17 19.38 -0.03
C GLU A 36 -16.63 18.01 0.48
N ALA A 37 -15.69 17.07 0.58
CA ALA A 37 -15.90 15.77 1.22
C ALA A 37 -14.57 15.23 1.76
N ASN A 38 -14.64 14.29 2.71
CA ASN A 38 -13.45 13.63 3.24
C ASN A 38 -12.95 12.54 2.29
N GLY A 39 -11.65 12.59 1.98
CA GLY A 39 -10.89 11.49 1.39
C GLY A 39 -10.21 10.63 2.46
N ARG A 40 -9.07 10.01 2.13
CA ARG A 40 -8.30 9.18 3.07
C ARG A 40 -7.66 9.98 4.20
N ASN A 41 -7.15 11.17 3.93
CA ASN A 41 -6.30 11.93 4.86
C ASN A 41 -6.94 13.25 5.32
N GLY A 42 -8.25 13.42 5.08
CA GLY A 42 -9.00 14.61 5.47
C GLY A 42 -9.80 15.22 4.32
N PRO A 43 -10.22 16.49 4.43
CA PRO A 43 -11.12 17.12 3.47
C PRO A 43 -10.43 17.38 2.13
N MET A 44 -11.22 17.24 1.06
CA MET A 44 -10.89 17.57 -0.32
C MET A 44 -11.95 18.55 -0.86
N LYS A 45 -11.48 19.62 -1.49
CA LYS A 45 -12.32 20.65 -2.14
C LYS A 45 -12.24 20.53 -3.65
N VAL A 46 -13.41 20.52 -4.29
CA VAL A 46 -13.56 20.43 -5.75
C VAL A 46 -14.44 21.58 -6.24
N GLU A 47 -13.97 22.34 -7.23
CA GLU A 47 -14.81 23.25 -8.02
C GLU A 47 -15.35 22.49 -9.24
N VAL A 48 -16.66 22.58 -9.45
CA VAL A 48 -17.32 22.03 -10.63
C VAL A 48 -17.94 23.19 -11.40
N THR A 49 -17.60 23.28 -12.68
CA THR A 49 -18.20 24.23 -13.61
C THR A 49 -19.25 23.50 -14.44
N VAL A 50 -20.43 24.08 -14.51
CA VAL A 50 -21.56 23.57 -15.30
C VAL A 50 -22.11 24.68 -16.19
N ASN A 51 -22.60 24.30 -17.37
CA ASN A 51 -23.57 25.10 -18.09
C ASN A 51 -24.97 24.48 -17.90
N GLN A 52 -25.99 24.99 -18.58
CA GLN A 52 -27.37 24.54 -18.38
C GLN A 52 -27.56 23.02 -18.53
N ASN A 53 -26.79 22.37 -19.41
CA ASN A 53 -27.06 20.98 -19.83
C ASN A 53 -25.92 20.00 -19.51
N LYS A 54 -24.75 20.46 -19.08
CA LYS A 54 -23.58 19.60 -18.87
C LYS A 54 -22.55 20.15 -17.88
N ILE A 55 -21.82 19.21 -17.29
CA ILE A 55 -20.57 19.43 -16.58
C ILE A 55 -19.47 19.77 -17.60
N THR A 56 -18.82 20.91 -17.44
CA THR A 56 -17.79 21.38 -18.38
C THR A 56 -16.39 21.34 -17.81
N ASN A 57 -16.25 21.42 -16.49
CA ASN A 57 -14.96 21.34 -15.82
C ASN A 57 -15.11 20.81 -14.39
N ILE A 58 -14.09 20.10 -13.92
CA ILE A 58 -13.94 19.66 -12.54
C ILE A 58 -12.49 19.92 -12.16
N GLN A 59 -12.28 20.79 -11.18
CA GLN A 59 -10.96 21.19 -10.68
C GLN A 59 -10.83 20.86 -9.19
N VAL A 60 -9.80 20.10 -8.84
CA VAL A 60 -9.44 19.88 -7.43
C VAL A 60 -8.73 21.12 -6.92
N LEU A 61 -9.32 21.81 -5.95
CA LEU A 61 -8.77 23.06 -5.40
C LEU A 61 -7.77 22.79 -4.28
N SER A 62 -8.06 21.80 -3.42
CA SER A 62 -7.17 21.40 -2.34
C SER A 62 -7.50 19.99 -1.84
N HIS A 63 -6.49 19.28 -1.32
CA HIS A 63 -6.65 17.99 -0.67
C HIS A 63 -5.48 17.73 0.29
N ARG A 64 -5.65 16.72 1.16
CA ARG A 64 -4.57 16.21 2.04
C ARG A 64 -4.15 14.77 1.71
N GLU A 65 -4.65 14.24 0.59
CA GLU A 65 -4.40 12.86 0.16
C GLU A 65 -2.91 12.53 -0.05
N SER A 66 -2.60 11.23 -0.03
CA SER A 66 -1.24 10.73 -0.18
C SER A 66 -0.73 10.93 -1.60
N ALA A 67 0.34 11.72 -1.75
CA ALA A 67 1.01 11.96 -3.03
C ALA A 67 1.37 10.64 -3.74
N GLY A 68 1.11 10.58 -5.04
CA GLY A 68 1.35 9.39 -5.88
C GLY A 68 0.25 8.32 -5.81
N LEU A 69 -0.51 8.22 -4.70
CA LEU A 69 -1.68 7.34 -4.60
C LEU A 69 -2.95 8.03 -5.09
N SER A 70 -3.15 9.31 -4.75
CA SER A 70 -4.33 10.05 -5.20
C SER A 70 -4.23 10.58 -6.62
N ASP A 71 -3.04 10.65 -7.20
CA ASP A 71 -2.78 11.31 -8.49
C ASP A 71 -3.67 10.74 -9.61
N ALA A 72 -3.82 9.41 -9.69
CA ALA A 72 -4.71 8.78 -10.66
C ALA A 72 -6.18 9.18 -10.44
N PRO A 73 -6.79 9.02 -9.24
CA PRO A 73 -8.15 9.51 -9.00
C PRO A 73 -8.35 10.98 -9.36
N LEU A 74 -7.41 11.85 -8.94
CA LEU A 74 -7.54 13.30 -9.11
C LEU A 74 -7.36 13.74 -10.57
N THR A 75 -6.83 12.90 -11.45
CA THR A 75 -6.60 13.23 -12.87
C THR A 75 -7.51 12.47 -13.84
N GLN A 76 -7.88 11.23 -13.54
CA GLN A 76 -8.66 10.37 -14.43
C GLN A 76 -10.17 10.51 -14.19
N LEU A 77 -10.63 10.51 -12.94
CA LEU A 77 -12.07 10.57 -12.63
C LEU A 77 -12.72 11.90 -13.07
N PRO A 78 -12.10 13.09 -12.92
CA PRO A 78 -12.66 14.31 -13.47
C PRO A 78 -12.92 14.20 -14.98
N LYS A 79 -11.97 13.61 -15.73
CA LYS A 79 -12.11 13.41 -17.18
C LYS A 79 -13.25 12.46 -17.50
N GLU A 80 -13.34 11.34 -16.78
CA GLU A 80 -14.40 10.35 -17.01
C GLU A 80 -15.80 10.91 -16.69
N ILE A 81 -15.94 11.65 -15.57
CA ILE A 81 -17.20 12.28 -15.19
C ILE A 81 -17.62 13.32 -16.23
N ILE A 82 -16.69 14.14 -16.73
CA ILE A 82 -16.96 15.15 -17.78
C ILE A 82 -17.27 14.48 -19.12
N GLU A 83 -16.53 13.46 -19.52
CA GLU A 83 -16.74 12.78 -20.81
C GLU A 83 -18.09 12.07 -20.84
N ARG A 84 -18.44 11.39 -19.74
CA ARG A 84 -19.63 10.53 -19.66
C ARG A 84 -20.85 11.21 -19.04
N GLN A 85 -20.70 12.42 -18.51
CA GLN A 85 -21.75 13.18 -17.83
C GLN A 85 -22.46 12.35 -16.75
N THR A 86 -21.70 11.63 -15.94
CA THR A 86 -22.25 10.75 -14.89
C THR A 86 -21.34 10.75 -13.66
N LEU A 87 -21.95 10.59 -12.48
CA LEU A 87 -21.23 10.32 -11.23
C LEU A 87 -21.09 8.82 -10.96
N LYS A 88 -21.70 7.95 -11.78
CA LYS A 88 -21.59 6.49 -11.70
C LYS A 88 -20.32 5.99 -12.39
N VAL A 89 -19.18 6.50 -11.92
CA VAL A 89 -17.84 6.11 -12.35
C VAL A 89 -17.23 5.14 -11.34
N ASP A 90 -16.40 4.22 -11.81
CA ASP A 90 -15.77 3.23 -10.94
C ASP A 90 -14.65 3.86 -10.10
N ASN A 91 -14.47 3.36 -8.88
CA ASN A 91 -13.31 3.75 -8.08
C ASN A 91 -12.04 3.22 -8.73
N ILE A 92 -10.96 4.01 -8.68
CA ILE A 92 -9.66 3.53 -9.14
C ILE A 92 -9.12 2.53 -8.12
N ALA A 93 -8.93 1.29 -8.57
CA ALA A 93 -8.36 0.24 -7.74
C ALA A 93 -6.99 0.69 -7.19
N GLY A 94 -6.83 0.65 -5.87
CA GLY A 94 -5.63 1.09 -5.15
C GLY A 94 -5.75 2.47 -4.51
N ALA A 95 -6.78 3.26 -4.86
CA ALA A 95 -7.02 4.59 -4.32
C ALA A 95 -8.50 4.86 -4.02
N THR A 96 -9.20 3.85 -3.48
CA THR A 96 -10.65 3.86 -3.24
C THR A 96 -11.13 5.04 -2.40
N PHE A 97 -10.49 5.34 -1.27
CA PHE A 97 -10.89 6.45 -0.40
C PHE A 97 -10.73 7.81 -1.10
N SER A 98 -9.67 7.99 -1.89
CA SER A 98 -9.47 9.22 -2.67
C SER A 98 -10.49 9.33 -3.81
N SER A 99 -10.81 8.23 -4.49
CA SER A 99 -11.88 8.18 -5.50
C SER A 99 -13.24 8.56 -4.90
N GLN A 100 -13.62 7.93 -3.78
CA GLN A 100 -14.88 8.22 -3.10
C GLN A 100 -14.94 9.67 -2.61
N GLY A 101 -13.84 10.19 -2.04
CA GLY A 101 -13.73 11.58 -1.61
C GLY A 101 -13.96 12.56 -2.78
N LEU A 102 -13.31 12.34 -3.93
CA LEU A 102 -13.50 13.17 -5.13
C LEU A 102 -14.92 13.08 -5.69
N ILE A 103 -15.46 11.86 -5.84
CA ILE A 103 -16.82 11.66 -6.36
C ILE A 103 -17.83 12.35 -5.43
N LYS A 104 -17.66 12.21 -4.11
CA LYS A 104 -18.55 12.84 -3.13
C LYS A 104 -18.41 14.36 -3.09
N ALA A 105 -17.19 14.90 -3.20
CA ALA A 105 -16.97 16.34 -3.28
C ALA A 105 -17.62 16.91 -4.56
N THR A 106 -17.46 16.23 -5.70
CA THR A 106 -18.13 16.58 -6.97
C THR A 106 -19.66 16.52 -6.81
N GLN A 107 -20.20 15.48 -6.16
CA GLN A 107 -21.63 15.36 -5.87
C GLN A 107 -22.14 16.54 -5.01
N ASN A 108 -21.41 16.89 -3.96
CA ASN A 108 -21.74 17.99 -3.05
C ASN A 108 -21.64 19.37 -3.73
N ALA A 109 -20.83 19.51 -4.78
CA ALA A 109 -20.80 20.71 -5.61
C ALA A 109 -22.05 20.76 -6.52
N LEU A 110 -22.34 19.67 -7.22
CA LEU A 110 -23.44 19.59 -8.18
C LEU A 110 -24.82 19.67 -7.50
N SER A 111 -24.96 19.22 -6.25
CA SER A 111 -26.21 19.39 -5.47
C SER A 111 -26.56 20.85 -5.21
N LYS A 112 -25.62 21.78 -5.41
CA LYS A 112 -25.86 23.24 -5.34
C LYS A 112 -26.25 23.83 -6.69
N ALA A 113 -25.98 23.10 -7.78
CA ALA A 113 -26.23 23.51 -9.15
C ALA A 113 -27.55 22.97 -9.72
N THR A 114 -28.09 21.89 -9.17
CA THR A 114 -29.36 21.31 -9.60
C THR A 114 -30.17 20.78 -8.42
N LYS A 115 -31.51 20.75 -8.57
CA LYS A 115 -32.44 20.17 -7.60
C LYS A 115 -32.51 18.64 -7.70
N ASP A 116 -32.11 18.06 -8.83
CA ASP A 116 -32.16 16.62 -9.05
C ASP A 116 -30.85 16.08 -9.63
N LEU A 117 -30.13 15.30 -8.82
CA LEU A 117 -28.90 14.61 -9.23
C LEU A 117 -29.16 13.19 -9.76
N SER A 118 -30.38 12.69 -9.64
CA SER A 118 -30.74 11.32 -9.99
C SER A 118 -30.29 10.93 -11.40
N PRO A 119 -30.41 11.79 -12.43
CA PRO A 119 -30.03 11.37 -13.78
C PRO A 119 -28.51 11.14 -13.93
N LEU A 120 -27.67 11.81 -13.13
CA LEU A 120 -26.22 11.56 -13.08
C LEU A 120 -25.84 10.31 -12.28
N LEU A 121 -26.69 9.87 -11.35
CA LEU A 121 -26.46 8.71 -10.49
C LEU A 121 -27.04 7.42 -11.11
N LEU A 122 -28.09 7.56 -11.91
CA LEU A 122 -28.84 6.47 -12.53
C LEU A 122 -28.43 6.22 -13.98
N THR A 123 -27.57 7.06 -14.57
CA THR A 123 -27.10 6.88 -15.96
C THR A 123 -26.55 5.47 -16.13
N THR A 124 -27.14 4.70 -17.06
CA THR A 124 -26.58 3.42 -17.46
C THR A 124 -25.52 3.70 -18.52
N LEU A 125 -24.27 3.42 -18.17
CA LEU A 125 -23.18 3.49 -19.14
C LEU A 125 -23.38 2.38 -20.17
N PRO A 126 -23.27 2.68 -21.48
CA PRO A 126 -23.36 1.64 -22.49
C PRO A 126 -22.29 0.59 -22.23
N VAL A 127 -22.73 -0.66 -22.07
CA VAL A 127 -21.82 -1.80 -21.91
C VAL A 127 -21.08 -1.94 -23.23
N LYS A 128 -19.78 -1.64 -23.24
CA LYS A 128 -18.93 -1.93 -24.40
C LYS A 128 -19.10 -3.42 -24.72
N ALA A 129 -19.41 -3.74 -25.98
CA ALA A 129 -19.41 -5.12 -26.44
C ALA A 129 -18.03 -5.73 -26.12
N LYS A 130 -18.01 -6.82 -25.36
CA LYS A 130 -16.77 -7.52 -25.01
C LYS A 130 -16.19 -8.12 -26.29
N GLN A 131 -15.12 -7.52 -26.80
CA GLN A 131 -14.33 -8.13 -27.86
C GLN A 131 -13.46 -9.22 -27.23
N ALA A 132 -13.31 -10.37 -27.92
CA ALA A 132 -12.40 -11.41 -27.47
C ALA A 132 -10.99 -10.82 -27.33
N MET A 133 -10.44 -10.89 -26.12
CA MET A 133 -9.09 -10.42 -25.83
C MET A 133 -8.09 -11.32 -26.55
N LYS A 134 -7.06 -10.73 -27.16
CA LYS A 134 -6.02 -11.46 -27.87
C LYS A 134 -4.87 -11.79 -26.92
N ASP A 135 -4.33 -12.98 -27.06
CA ASP A 135 -3.11 -13.38 -26.34
C ASP A 135 -1.93 -12.50 -26.76
N GLU A 136 -1.05 -12.22 -25.79
CA GLU A 136 0.16 -11.42 -25.96
C GLU A 136 1.41 -12.29 -25.79
N LYS A 137 2.56 -11.77 -26.27
CA LYS A 137 3.87 -12.43 -26.12
C LYS A 137 4.92 -11.45 -25.60
N ALA A 138 5.76 -11.91 -24.70
CA ALA A 138 6.96 -11.22 -24.23
C ALA A 138 8.10 -12.23 -24.02
N ASP A 139 9.35 -11.80 -23.91
CA ASP A 139 10.39 -12.72 -23.40
C ASP A 139 10.16 -12.97 -21.90
N ILE A 140 9.82 -11.90 -21.18
CA ILE A 140 9.62 -11.91 -19.73
C ILE A 140 8.30 -11.22 -19.38
N VAL A 141 7.47 -11.87 -18.57
CA VAL A 141 6.32 -11.23 -17.93
C VAL A 141 6.60 -10.98 -16.45
N VAL A 142 6.35 -9.76 -15.98
CA VAL A 142 6.50 -9.37 -14.57
C VAL A 142 5.12 -9.16 -13.97
N ILE A 143 4.81 -9.86 -12.88
CA ILE A 143 3.53 -9.77 -12.20
C ILE A 143 3.66 -8.86 -10.97
N GLY A 144 3.01 -7.69 -11.01
CA GLY A 144 3.03 -6.68 -9.97
C GLY A 144 3.97 -5.51 -10.29
N SER A 145 3.51 -4.29 -10.02
CA SER A 145 4.20 -3.05 -10.37
C SER A 145 4.76 -2.27 -9.17
N GLY A 146 5.01 -2.95 -8.05
CA GLY A 146 5.73 -2.35 -6.92
C GLY A 146 7.22 -2.13 -7.22
N ILE A 147 7.98 -1.65 -6.23
CA ILE A 147 9.42 -1.39 -6.39
C ILE A 147 10.18 -2.58 -6.96
N ALA A 148 9.88 -3.81 -6.53
CA ALA A 148 10.56 -5.02 -6.99
C ALA A 148 10.23 -5.32 -8.45
N GLY A 149 8.95 -5.20 -8.84
CA GLY A 149 8.50 -5.50 -10.19
C GLY A 149 9.00 -4.49 -11.22
N LEU A 150 8.90 -3.19 -10.93
CA LEU A 150 9.42 -2.17 -11.85
C LEU A 150 10.94 -2.22 -11.95
N THR A 151 11.65 -2.47 -10.84
CA THR A 151 13.10 -2.65 -10.89
C THR A 151 13.48 -3.87 -11.72
N ALA A 152 12.77 -5.00 -11.58
CA ALA A 152 12.99 -6.18 -12.40
C ALA A 152 12.74 -5.91 -13.89
N ALA A 153 11.66 -5.20 -14.21
CA ALA A 153 11.32 -4.86 -15.58
C ALA A 153 12.38 -3.95 -16.23
N ILE A 154 12.84 -2.92 -15.52
CA ILE A 154 13.91 -2.02 -15.96
C ILE A 154 15.21 -2.81 -16.18
N ALA A 155 15.63 -3.60 -15.18
CA ALA A 155 16.89 -4.36 -15.27
C ALA A 155 16.88 -5.39 -16.42
N ALA A 156 15.74 -6.04 -16.68
CA ALA A 156 15.58 -6.95 -17.81
C ALA A 156 15.60 -6.21 -19.16
N LYS A 157 14.97 -5.02 -19.23
CA LYS A 157 14.95 -4.16 -20.42
C LYS A 157 16.33 -3.61 -20.74
N GLU A 158 17.11 -3.20 -19.73
CA GLU A 158 18.52 -2.78 -19.86
C GLU A 158 19.41 -3.88 -20.45
N LYS A 159 19.05 -5.16 -20.24
CA LYS A 159 19.71 -6.32 -20.87
C LYS A 159 19.14 -6.71 -22.24
N GLY A 160 18.21 -5.92 -22.78
CA GLY A 160 17.67 -6.08 -24.13
C GLY A 160 16.45 -7.00 -24.27
N SER A 161 15.86 -7.48 -23.16
CA SER A 161 14.68 -8.35 -23.23
C SER A 161 13.40 -7.59 -23.58
N ASN A 162 12.45 -8.24 -24.27
CA ASN A 162 11.08 -7.75 -24.38
C ASN A 162 10.29 -8.09 -23.10
N VAL A 163 9.84 -7.07 -22.37
CA VAL A 163 9.23 -7.22 -21.05
C VAL A 163 7.81 -6.68 -21.05
N LEU A 164 6.87 -7.38 -20.40
CA LEU A 164 5.51 -6.89 -20.14
C LEU A 164 5.20 -6.91 -18.64
N VAL A 165 4.72 -5.80 -18.08
CA VAL A 165 4.30 -5.70 -16.67
C VAL A 165 2.78 -5.83 -16.55
N ILE A 166 2.32 -6.71 -15.65
CA ILE A 166 0.90 -6.93 -15.37
C ILE A 166 0.57 -6.45 -13.95
N GLU A 167 -0.36 -5.51 -13.82
CA GLU A 167 -0.79 -4.91 -12.55
C GLU A 167 -2.32 -5.00 -12.39
N LYS A 168 -2.76 -5.58 -11.26
CA LYS A 168 -4.18 -5.78 -10.96
C LYS A 168 -4.88 -4.49 -10.51
N GLN A 169 -4.12 -3.50 -10.02
CA GLN A 169 -4.64 -2.21 -9.58
C GLN A 169 -4.73 -1.23 -10.77
N GLY A 170 -5.39 -0.09 -10.55
CA GLY A 170 -5.62 0.94 -11.56
C GLY A 170 -4.46 1.92 -11.73
N MET A 171 -3.30 1.65 -11.12
CA MET A 171 -2.09 2.45 -11.24
C MET A 171 -0.84 1.64 -10.94
N LEU A 172 0.29 2.04 -11.53
CA LEU A 172 1.60 1.49 -11.19
C LEU A 172 2.00 1.85 -9.75
N GLY A 173 2.69 0.95 -9.07
CA GLY A 173 3.20 1.17 -7.71
C GLY A 173 2.16 1.09 -6.61
N ALA A 174 0.90 0.79 -6.95
CA ALA A 174 -0.12 0.52 -5.95
C ALA A 174 0.33 -0.62 -5.03
N GLY A 175 0.08 -0.50 -3.73
CA GLY A 175 0.59 -1.45 -2.74
C GLY A 175 1.45 -0.78 -1.66
N ASP A 176 2.26 -1.59 -0.97
CA ASP A 176 3.13 -1.10 0.12
C ASP A 176 4.33 -0.27 -0.35
N SER A 177 4.62 -0.25 -1.66
CA SER A 177 5.72 0.55 -2.22
C SER A 177 5.56 2.06 -1.94
N MET A 178 4.32 2.54 -1.91
CA MET A 178 3.99 3.93 -1.57
C MET A 178 4.08 4.22 -0.07
N ASN A 179 4.10 3.18 0.77
CA ASN A 179 4.08 3.29 2.23
C ASN A 179 5.49 3.29 2.86
N ILE A 180 6.55 3.32 2.03
CA ILE A 180 7.94 3.43 2.51
C ILE A 180 8.15 4.87 3.00
N SER A 181 8.05 5.06 4.32
CA SER A 181 7.88 6.39 4.92
C SER A 181 9.11 6.97 5.62
N THR A 182 10.03 6.15 6.12
CA THR A 182 11.11 6.59 7.01
C THR A 182 12.46 6.70 6.30
N GLY A 183 12.98 5.59 5.80
CA GLY A 183 14.26 5.53 5.08
C GLY A 183 14.50 4.16 4.47
N ILE A 184 15.57 4.05 3.68
CA ILE A 184 16.03 2.79 3.08
C ILE A 184 17.40 2.44 3.65
N THR A 185 17.57 1.20 4.06
CA THR A 185 18.81 0.71 4.68
C THR A 185 19.85 0.33 3.63
N ALA A 186 21.07 0.86 3.74
CA ALA A 186 22.23 0.39 2.98
C ALA A 186 23.54 0.86 3.62
N GLY A 187 24.61 0.11 3.39
CA GLY A 187 25.99 0.54 3.63
C GLY A 187 26.77 0.67 2.32
N GLY A 188 27.85 1.45 2.36
CA GLY A 188 28.80 1.56 1.25
C GLY A 188 28.35 2.37 0.03
N SER A 189 27.21 3.07 0.08
CA SER A 189 26.77 3.99 -0.99
C SER A 189 27.77 5.12 -1.25
N LYS A 190 27.72 5.73 -2.43
CA LYS A 190 28.49 6.94 -2.74
C LYS A 190 28.13 8.08 -1.79
N PHE A 191 26.86 8.22 -1.43
CA PHE A 191 26.42 9.19 -0.44
C PHE A 191 27.25 9.12 0.86
N ILE A 192 27.45 7.92 1.41
CA ILE A 192 28.24 7.69 2.64
C ILE A 192 29.70 8.12 2.43
N GLN A 193 30.28 7.78 1.28
CA GLN A 193 31.68 8.08 0.94
C GLN A 193 31.90 9.58 0.75
N GLU A 194 31.06 10.24 -0.04
CA GLU A 194 31.14 11.67 -0.36
C GLU A 194 30.95 12.57 0.87
N HIS A 195 30.16 12.11 1.85
CA HIS A 195 29.98 12.82 3.12
C HIS A 195 31.01 12.43 4.19
N GLY A 196 32.01 11.60 3.85
CA GLY A 196 33.08 11.22 4.76
C GLY A 196 32.63 10.40 5.98
N ILE A 197 31.50 9.70 5.90
CA ILE A 197 30.93 8.93 7.00
C ILE A 197 31.74 7.63 7.19
N LYS A 198 32.39 7.50 8.34
CA LYS A 198 33.30 6.36 8.64
C LYS A 198 32.55 5.17 9.25
N GLY A 199 33.08 3.96 9.04
CA GLY A 199 32.54 2.73 9.65
C GLY A 199 31.12 2.39 9.19
N LYS A 200 30.83 2.67 7.92
CA LYS A 200 29.55 2.42 7.24
C LYS A 200 29.76 1.84 5.83
N SER A 201 30.85 1.09 5.66
CA SER A 201 31.13 0.35 4.43
C SER A 201 30.08 -0.74 4.19
N THR A 202 30.12 -1.33 3.00
CA THR A 202 29.33 -2.51 2.67
C THR A 202 29.53 -3.66 3.66
N GLN A 203 30.78 -3.91 4.08
CA GLN A 203 31.07 -4.97 5.03
C GLN A 203 30.58 -4.64 6.44
N ASP A 204 30.68 -3.38 6.88
CA ASP A 204 30.13 -2.94 8.17
C ASP A 204 28.61 -3.17 8.26
N TYR A 205 27.90 -2.97 7.15
CA TYR A 205 26.47 -3.22 7.08
C TYR A 205 26.12 -4.72 7.12
N VAL A 206 26.90 -5.57 6.44
CA VAL A 206 26.77 -7.03 6.54
C VAL A 206 26.96 -7.48 7.99
N ASP A 207 28.04 -7.04 8.65
CA ASP A 207 28.36 -7.44 10.02
C ASP A 207 27.29 -6.95 11.01
N HIS A 208 26.77 -5.74 10.80
CA HIS A 208 25.65 -5.20 11.57
C HIS A 208 24.40 -6.09 11.48
N LEU A 209 24.00 -6.48 10.26
CA LEU A 209 22.84 -7.34 10.03
C LEU A 209 23.01 -8.72 10.68
N MET A 210 24.19 -9.33 10.53
CA MET A 210 24.49 -10.64 11.13
C MET A 210 24.44 -10.59 12.65
N LYS A 211 25.01 -9.53 13.24
CA LYS A 211 24.98 -9.30 14.69
C LYS A 211 23.53 -9.12 15.17
N GLN A 212 22.73 -8.29 14.50
CA GLN A 212 21.34 -8.08 14.88
C GLN A 212 20.50 -9.36 14.82
N ALA A 213 20.65 -10.14 13.75
CA ALA A 213 19.98 -11.43 13.62
C ALA A 213 20.32 -12.37 14.78
N LYS A 214 21.61 -12.47 15.11
CA LYS A 214 22.10 -13.28 16.24
C LYS A 214 21.55 -12.80 17.58
N ASP A 215 21.71 -11.51 17.89
CA ASP A 215 21.31 -10.92 19.17
C ASP A 215 19.80 -11.07 19.44
N LYS A 216 18.99 -11.14 18.38
CA LYS A 216 17.52 -11.26 18.46
C LYS A 216 17.01 -12.67 18.23
N GLY A 217 17.88 -13.64 17.99
CA GLY A 217 17.48 -15.03 17.70
C GLY A 217 16.61 -15.15 16.44
N ILE A 218 16.82 -14.28 15.45
CA ILE A 218 16.06 -14.30 14.19
C ILE A 218 16.77 -15.24 13.21
N PRO A 219 16.11 -16.33 12.75
CA PRO A 219 16.70 -17.22 11.76
C PRO A 219 16.87 -16.48 10.43
N ILE A 220 18.05 -16.61 9.84
CA ILE A 220 18.38 -15.99 8.55
C ILE A 220 19.12 -16.97 7.63
N ASN A 221 18.93 -16.79 6.33
CA ASN A 221 19.77 -17.35 5.30
C ASN A 221 20.95 -16.39 5.06
N LYS A 222 22.15 -16.78 5.49
CA LYS A 222 23.36 -15.96 5.42
C LYS A 222 23.65 -15.49 3.99
N ALA A 223 23.56 -16.38 3.00
CA ALA A 223 23.84 -16.05 1.62
C ALA A 223 22.86 -14.99 1.09
N ASN A 224 21.58 -15.11 1.42
CA ASN A 224 20.58 -14.13 1.01
C ASN A 224 20.79 -12.77 1.68
N VAL A 225 21.17 -12.76 2.98
CA VAL A 225 21.48 -11.52 3.72
C VAL A 225 22.70 -10.81 3.12
N GLU A 226 23.79 -11.53 2.90
CA GLU A 226 24.97 -10.95 2.27
C GLU A 226 24.67 -10.43 0.86
N THR A 227 23.86 -11.16 0.08
CA THR A 227 23.52 -10.77 -1.30
C THR A 227 22.89 -9.38 -1.36
N TYR A 228 21.83 -9.10 -0.56
CA TYR A 228 21.20 -7.78 -0.62
C TYR A 228 22.01 -6.71 0.09
N ALA A 229 22.72 -7.07 1.18
CA ALA A 229 23.52 -6.12 1.92
C ALA A 229 24.69 -5.60 1.06
N ARG A 230 25.31 -6.48 0.28
CA ARG A 230 26.44 -6.14 -0.58
C ARG A 230 26.08 -5.22 -1.74
N LYS A 231 24.88 -5.41 -2.29
CA LYS A 231 24.35 -4.59 -3.40
C LYS A 231 23.59 -3.36 -2.93
N GLY A 232 23.30 -3.22 -1.64
CA GLY A 232 22.44 -2.16 -1.13
C GLY A 232 22.92 -0.76 -1.47
N GLY A 233 24.24 -0.51 -1.35
CA GLY A 233 24.85 0.78 -1.73
C GLY A 233 24.65 1.10 -3.21
N GLU A 234 24.89 0.14 -4.10
CA GLU A 234 24.70 0.30 -5.56
C GLU A 234 23.24 0.62 -5.92
N ILE A 235 22.28 0.04 -5.20
CA ILE A 235 20.85 0.33 -5.39
C ILE A 235 20.51 1.76 -4.96
N ILE A 236 21.08 2.25 -3.84
CA ILE A 236 20.91 3.66 -3.45
C ILE A 236 21.47 4.57 -4.53
N ASP A 237 22.70 4.33 -5.00
CA ASP A 237 23.34 5.14 -6.02
C ASP A 237 22.53 5.15 -7.33
N TRP A 238 21.96 4.01 -7.73
CA TRP A 238 21.09 3.91 -8.90
C TRP A 238 19.80 4.70 -8.73
N LEU A 239 19.16 4.65 -7.55
CA LEU A 239 17.97 5.46 -7.27
C LEU A 239 18.27 6.96 -7.29
N GLU A 240 19.44 7.39 -6.80
CA GLU A 240 19.87 8.80 -6.92
C GLU A 240 20.03 9.22 -8.38
N GLN A 241 20.61 8.35 -9.22
CA GLN A 241 20.73 8.60 -10.67
C GLN A 241 19.37 8.72 -11.36
N LEU A 242 18.36 7.97 -10.91
CA LEU A 242 16.97 8.11 -11.39
C LEU A 242 16.24 9.33 -10.80
N GLY A 243 16.89 10.11 -9.93
CA GLY A 243 16.37 11.36 -9.38
C GLY A 243 15.68 11.24 -8.02
N VAL A 244 15.88 10.15 -7.28
CA VAL A 244 15.38 10.06 -5.89
C VAL A 244 16.24 10.98 -5.00
N PRO A 245 15.63 11.94 -4.28
CA PRO A 245 16.38 13.03 -3.64
C PRO A 245 16.87 12.65 -2.24
N PHE A 246 17.71 11.62 -2.10
CA PHE A 246 18.38 11.35 -0.83
C PHE A 246 19.27 12.54 -0.44
N GLY A 247 19.41 12.78 0.86
CA GLY A 247 20.16 13.93 1.36
C GLY A 247 20.56 13.87 2.83
N ARG A 248 20.14 12.83 3.55
CA ARG A 248 20.46 12.64 4.96
C ARG A 248 20.69 11.16 5.23
N PHE A 249 21.63 10.87 6.13
CA PHE A 249 21.92 9.52 6.57
C PHE A 249 21.83 9.42 8.09
N GLN A 250 21.07 8.44 8.58
CA GLN A 250 20.97 8.14 10.00
C GLN A 250 21.86 6.92 10.31
N GLU A 251 23.00 7.18 10.92
CA GLU A 251 24.08 6.19 11.11
C GLU A 251 23.70 4.98 11.95
N ASP A 252 22.93 5.15 13.04
CA ASP A 252 22.56 4.05 13.94
C ASP A 252 21.64 3.01 13.25
N LYS A 253 20.99 3.39 12.16
CA LYS A 253 20.03 2.55 11.43
C LYS A 253 20.40 2.28 9.98
N TYR A 254 21.52 2.84 9.50
CA TYR A 254 21.89 2.81 8.07
C TYR A 254 20.83 3.43 7.13
N PHE A 255 19.98 4.34 7.63
CA PHE A 255 18.89 4.88 6.83
C PHE A 255 19.35 6.01 5.92
N HIS A 256 19.13 5.83 4.62
CA HIS A 256 19.08 6.91 3.64
C HIS A 256 17.70 7.54 3.68
N ILE A 257 17.69 8.85 3.91
CA ILE A 257 16.48 9.67 4.06
C ILE A 257 16.53 10.78 3.01
N THR A 258 15.36 11.14 2.48
CA THR A 258 15.22 12.27 1.56
C THR A 258 15.74 13.56 2.18
N LYS A 259 16.21 14.47 1.31
CA LYS A 259 16.78 15.76 1.68
C LYS A 259 15.82 16.61 2.52
N ASP A 260 14.54 16.62 2.15
CA ASP A 260 13.47 17.36 2.84
C ASP A 260 12.78 16.56 3.96
N GLY A 261 13.09 15.26 4.09
CA GLY A 261 12.46 14.37 5.04
C GLY A 261 11.07 13.86 4.69
N SER A 262 10.63 14.08 3.46
CA SER A 262 9.47 13.39 2.91
C SER A 262 9.69 11.87 2.79
N ALA A 263 8.60 11.11 2.74
CA ALA A 263 8.65 9.66 2.56
C ALA A 263 9.38 9.29 1.25
N PRO A 264 10.36 8.37 1.27
CA PRO A 264 11.09 7.98 0.06
C PRO A 264 10.24 7.18 -0.93
N GLY A 265 9.24 6.41 -0.48
CA GLY A 265 8.41 5.54 -1.34
C GLY A 265 7.80 6.25 -2.56
N PRO A 266 7.06 7.37 -2.37
CA PRO A 266 6.54 8.16 -3.49
C PRO A 266 7.61 8.64 -4.48
N HIS A 267 8.79 9.05 -4.00
CA HIS A 267 9.89 9.48 -4.87
C HIS A 267 10.48 8.33 -5.67
N ILE A 268 10.73 7.18 -5.04
CA ILE A 268 11.18 5.96 -5.72
C ILE A 268 10.18 5.56 -6.79
N MET A 269 8.90 5.49 -6.45
CA MET A 269 7.87 5.10 -7.41
C MET A 269 7.75 6.10 -8.56
N LYS A 270 7.89 7.40 -8.30
CA LYS A 270 7.94 8.41 -9.34
C LYS A 270 9.12 8.20 -10.29
N ALA A 271 10.32 7.98 -9.75
CA ALA A 271 11.53 7.73 -10.51
C ALA A 271 11.43 6.45 -11.36
N LEU A 272 10.97 5.35 -10.77
CA LEU A 272 10.77 4.07 -11.49
C LEU A 272 9.70 4.17 -12.58
N LYS A 273 8.59 4.88 -12.34
CA LYS A 273 7.56 5.12 -13.37
C LYS A 273 8.12 5.92 -14.55
N ALA A 274 8.87 6.99 -14.27
CA ALA A 274 9.51 7.80 -15.30
C ALA A 274 10.50 6.97 -16.13
N GLU A 275 11.27 6.07 -15.51
CA GLU A 275 12.20 5.21 -16.24
C GLU A 275 11.47 4.14 -17.09
N VAL A 276 10.39 3.55 -16.57
CA VAL A 276 9.51 2.62 -17.33
C VAL A 276 8.95 3.31 -18.57
N GLU A 277 8.48 4.55 -18.44
CA GLU A 277 7.97 5.34 -19.56
C GLU A 277 9.08 5.70 -20.56
N LYS A 278 10.23 6.17 -20.07
CA LYS A 278 11.41 6.52 -20.88
C LYS A 278 11.93 5.34 -21.69
N GLN A 279 11.95 4.13 -21.12
CA GLN A 279 12.39 2.92 -21.81
C GLN A 279 11.29 2.26 -22.66
N GLY A 280 10.07 2.81 -22.66
CA GLY A 280 8.94 2.26 -23.42
C GLY A 280 8.56 0.84 -22.99
N ILE A 281 8.65 0.52 -21.69
CA ILE A 281 8.29 -0.80 -21.16
C ILE A 281 6.75 -0.89 -21.09
N PRO A 282 6.11 -1.80 -21.85
CA PRO A 282 4.66 -1.91 -21.84
C PRO A 282 4.15 -2.47 -20.51
N TYR A 283 2.97 -2.00 -20.10
CA TYR A 283 2.26 -2.48 -18.93
C TYR A 283 0.76 -2.58 -19.15
N ARG A 284 0.06 -3.35 -18.30
CA ARG A 284 -1.41 -3.49 -18.27
C ARG A 284 -1.89 -3.25 -16.85
N LEU A 285 -2.74 -2.24 -16.67
CA LEU A 285 -3.42 -1.96 -15.40
C LEU A 285 -4.77 -2.69 -15.36
N ASN A 286 -5.39 -2.78 -14.19
CA ASN A 286 -6.66 -3.50 -13.97
C ASN A 286 -6.62 -4.93 -14.54
N SER A 287 -5.43 -5.53 -14.53
CA SER A 287 -5.11 -6.79 -15.19
C SER A 287 -4.56 -7.76 -14.14
N LYS A 288 -5.40 -8.67 -13.67
CA LYS A 288 -5.04 -9.62 -12.62
C LYS A 288 -4.50 -10.90 -13.24
N ALA A 289 -3.23 -11.22 -13.02
CA ALA A 289 -2.74 -12.57 -13.27
C ALA A 289 -3.46 -13.56 -12.34
N THR A 290 -4.04 -14.62 -12.91
CA THR A 290 -4.84 -15.62 -12.19
C THR A 290 -4.18 -16.99 -12.15
N GLU A 291 -3.27 -17.27 -13.08
CA GLU A 291 -2.55 -18.53 -13.18
C GLU A 291 -1.16 -18.29 -13.78
N ILE A 292 -0.15 -19.04 -13.32
CA ILE A 292 1.13 -19.19 -14.03
C ILE A 292 1.00 -20.42 -14.93
N LEU A 293 1.10 -20.20 -16.23
CA LEU A 293 1.08 -21.27 -17.22
C LEU A 293 2.37 -22.08 -17.11
N SER A 294 2.27 -23.40 -17.09
CA SER A 294 3.42 -24.29 -16.99
C SER A 294 3.42 -25.40 -18.03
N ASP A 295 4.61 -25.83 -18.42
CA ASP A 295 4.86 -26.97 -19.31
C ASP A 295 6.00 -27.81 -18.72
N HIS A 296 5.71 -29.07 -18.36
CA HIS A 296 6.67 -29.98 -17.69
C HIS A 296 7.41 -29.33 -16.50
N GLY A 297 6.71 -28.52 -15.69
CA GLY A 297 7.28 -27.83 -14.52
C GLY A 297 8.05 -26.54 -14.84
N LYS A 298 8.18 -26.14 -16.11
CA LYS A 298 8.72 -24.84 -16.53
C LYS A 298 7.60 -23.79 -16.61
N ALA A 299 7.84 -22.59 -16.11
CA ALA A 299 6.93 -21.45 -16.29
C ALA A 299 7.02 -20.90 -17.72
N ILE A 300 5.88 -20.76 -18.40
CA ILE A 300 5.79 -20.38 -19.83
C ILE A 300 4.83 -19.21 -20.10
N GLY A 301 4.37 -18.52 -19.06
CA GLY A 301 3.44 -17.40 -19.20
C GLY A 301 2.47 -17.28 -18.04
N VAL A 302 1.44 -16.45 -18.24
CA VAL A 302 0.36 -16.24 -17.27
C VAL A 302 -1.00 -16.13 -17.96
N GLU A 303 -2.06 -16.59 -17.29
CA GLU A 303 -3.42 -16.18 -17.60
C GLU A 303 -3.73 -14.85 -16.87
N VAL A 304 -4.32 -13.90 -17.58
CA VAL A 304 -4.70 -12.58 -17.08
C VAL A 304 -6.20 -12.38 -17.23
N SER A 305 -6.84 -11.91 -16.15
CA SER A 305 -8.25 -11.53 -16.09
C SER A 305 -8.38 -10.01 -15.95
N THR A 306 -9.22 -9.40 -16.79
CA THR A 306 -9.59 -7.99 -16.76
C THR A 306 -11.13 -7.85 -16.67
N PRO A 307 -11.68 -6.64 -16.50
CA PRO A 307 -13.13 -6.42 -16.62
C PRO A 307 -13.70 -6.85 -17.99
N GLU A 308 -12.91 -6.73 -19.06
CA GLU A 308 -13.29 -7.04 -20.43
C GLU A 308 -13.27 -8.54 -20.73
N GLY A 309 -12.36 -9.31 -20.14
CA GLY A 309 -12.26 -10.75 -20.36
C GLY A 309 -10.95 -11.36 -19.86
N LYS A 310 -10.67 -12.58 -20.30
CA LYS A 310 -9.42 -13.30 -20.02
C LYS A 310 -8.57 -13.41 -21.27
N TYR A 311 -7.25 -13.40 -21.12
CA TYR A 311 -6.26 -13.67 -22.17
C TYR A 311 -4.98 -14.24 -21.55
N LYS A 312 -4.09 -14.76 -22.39
CA LYS A 312 -2.78 -15.26 -21.97
C LYS A 312 -1.68 -14.30 -22.38
N VAL A 313 -0.66 -14.21 -21.53
CA VAL A 313 0.65 -13.65 -21.89
C VAL A 313 1.63 -14.82 -21.92
N LEU A 314 2.06 -15.23 -23.11
CA LEU A 314 3.09 -16.26 -23.27
C LEU A 314 4.47 -15.64 -23.11
N SER A 315 5.34 -16.30 -22.34
CA SER A 315 6.69 -15.80 -22.06
C SER A 315 7.68 -16.92 -21.81
N LYS A 316 8.98 -16.66 -22.00
CA LYS A 316 10.03 -17.62 -21.65
C LYS A 316 10.29 -17.64 -20.14
N ALA A 317 10.11 -16.51 -19.45
CA ALA A 317 10.23 -16.42 -18.00
C ALA A 317 9.13 -15.55 -17.36
N VAL A 318 8.80 -15.87 -16.10
CA VAL A 318 7.81 -15.20 -15.27
C VAL A 318 8.49 -14.71 -13.99
N ILE A 319 8.36 -13.41 -13.68
CA ILE A 319 8.84 -12.81 -12.43
C ILE A 319 7.64 -12.45 -11.55
N VAL A 320 7.51 -13.11 -10.39
CA VAL A 320 6.47 -12.83 -9.40
C VAL A 320 6.93 -11.74 -8.44
N ALA A 321 6.35 -10.55 -8.55
CA ALA A 321 6.66 -9.37 -7.73
C ALA A 321 5.38 -8.76 -7.11
N THR A 322 4.43 -9.62 -6.74
CA THR A 322 3.05 -9.25 -6.35
C THR A 322 2.89 -8.68 -4.93
N GLY A 323 3.98 -8.57 -4.18
CA GLY A 323 3.94 -8.32 -2.74
C GLY A 323 3.42 -9.51 -1.92
N GLY A 324 3.20 -9.27 -0.64
CA GLY A 324 2.88 -10.30 0.35
C GLY A 324 1.40 -10.64 0.48
N PHE A 325 1.03 -11.15 1.67
CA PHE A 325 -0.31 -11.66 1.96
C PHE A 325 -0.96 -11.07 3.24
N SER A 326 -0.52 -9.89 3.67
CA SER A 326 -0.99 -9.24 4.91
C SER A 326 -2.49 -8.93 4.94
N ALA A 327 -3.16 -8.90 3.79
CA ALA A 327 -4.59 -8.68 3.65
C ALA A 327 -5.37 -9.96 3.25
N SER A 328 -4.75 -11.14 3.37
CA SER A 328 -5.29 -12.41 2.90
C SER A 328 -5.96 -13.21 4.02
N PRO A 329 -7.31 -13.33 4.08
CA PRO A 329 -7.96 -14.07 5.16
C PRO A 329 -7.54 -15.54 5.23
N GLU A 330 -7.40 -16.18 4.08
CA GLU A 330 -7.04 -17.60 3.97
C GLU A 330 -5.60 -17.87 4.41
N LEU A 331 -4.62 -17.11 3.90
CA LEU A 331 -3.22 -17.32 4.27
C LEU A 331 -2.94 -16.89 5.72
N LEU A 332 -3.59 -15.84 6.21
CA LEU A 332 -3.52 -15.47 7.62
C LEU A 332 -4.11 -16.57 8.51
N LYS A 333 -5.21 -17.22 8.10
CA LYS A 333 -5.77 -18.35 8.85
C LYS A 333 -4.77 -19.49 9.04
N ARG A 334 -3.91 -19.72 8.05
CA ARG A 334 -2.91 -20.79 8.09
C ARG A 334 -1.66 -20.40 8.88
N TYR A 335 -1.13 -19.19 8.67
CA TYR A 335 0.22 -18.83 9.12
C TYR A 335 0.26 -17.77 10.23
N ALA A 336 -0.85 -17.05 10.44
CA ALA A 336 -0.94 -15.94 11.38
C ALA A 336 -2.36 -15.81 11.98
N PRO A 337 -2.93 -16.89 12.57
CA PRO A 337 -4.35 -16.96 12.90
C PRO A 337 -4.80 -15.90 13.92
N ASP A 338 -3.90 -15.49 14.83
CA ASP A 338 -4.14 -14.44 15.81
C ASP A 338 -4.55 -13.09 15.19
N TRP A 339 -4.27 -12.88 13.91
CA TRP A 339 -4.43 -11.59 13.22
C TRP A 339 -5.56 -11.58 12.19
N ILE A 340 -6.32 -12.67 12.08
CA ILE A 340 -7.50 -12.72 11.20
C ILE A 340 -8.52 -11.66 11.63
N GLY A 341 -9.09 -10.96 10.65
CA GLY A 341 -10.13 -9.98 10.91
C GLY A 341 -9.64 -8.73 11.66
N ARG A 342 -8.32 -8.54 11.79
CA ARG A 342 -7.73 -7.26 12.16
C ARG A 342 -7.62 -6.36 10.92
N PRO A 343 -7.67 -5.02 11.09
CA PRO A 343 -7.43 -4.12 9.98
C PRO A 343 -5.98 -4.25 9.46
N THR A 344 -5.71 -3.71 8.28
CA THR A 344 -4.35 -3.55 7.75
C THR A 344 -3.96 -2.07 7.69
N THR A 345 -2.70 -1.77 8.02
CA THR A 345 -2.06 -0.47 7.72
C THR A 345 -1.24 -0.51 6.43
N GLY A 346 -1.06 -1.70 5.85
CA GLY A 346 -0.53 -1.89 4.50
C GLY A 346 -1.65 -1.81 3.46
N ALA A 347 -1.32 -2.16 2.22
CA ALA A 347 -2.30 -2.19 1.15
C ALA A 347 -3.22 -3.42 1.24
N SER A 348 -4.53 -3.19 1.11
CA SER A 348 -5.55 -4.24 1.10
C SER A 348 -5.48 -5.16 -0.14
N SER A 349 -4.71 -4.77 -1.15
CA SER A 349 -4.43 -5.58 -2.34
C SER A 349 -3.42 -6.71 -2.09
N LEU A 350 -2.76 -6.76 -0.93
CA LEU A 350 -1.75 -7.78 -0.59
C LEU A 350 -2.40 -9.10 -0.15
N THR A 351 -2.95 -9.81 -1.14
CA THR A 351 -3.76 -11.01 -0.92
C THR A 351 -2.98 -12.32 -1.10
N GLY A 352 -1.69 -12.28 -1.47
CA GLY A 352 -0.87 -13.47 -1.71
C GLY A 352 -1.19 -14.21 -3.01
N ASP A 353 -1.67 -13.50 -4.03
CA ASP A 353 -2.06 -14.11 -5.31
C ASP A 353 -0.86 -14.80 -5.99
N GLY A 354 0.29 -14.13 -6.07
CA GLY A 354 1.51 -14.68 -6.67
C GLY A 354 2.06 -15.90 -5.95
N ILE A 355 1.98 -15.92 -4.62
CA ILE A 355 2.42 -17.08 -3.81
C ILE A 355 1.57 -18.31 -4.16
N ARG A 356 0.23 -18.17 -4.22
CA ARG A 356 -0.65 -19.28 -4.60
C ARG A 356 -0.42 -19.77 -6.02
N MET A 357 -0.25 -18.85 -6.98
CA MET A 357 0.03 -19.23 -8.37
C MET A 357 1.34 -20.00 -8.48
N ALA A 358 2.38 -19.59 -7.75
CA ALA A 358 3.66 -20.31 -7.75
C ALA A 358 3.55 -21.68 -7.06
N GLN A 359 2.84 -21.79 -5.93
CA GLN A 359 2.60 -23.07 -5.25
C GLN A 359 1.83 -24.06 -6.13
N ALA A 360 0.89 -23.58 -6.95
CA ALA A 360 0.12 -24.41 -7.87
C ALA A 360 1.00 -25.14 -8.91
N ILE A 361 2.20 -24.61 -9.21
CA ILE A 361 3.18 -25.24 -10.12
C ILE A 361 4.38 -25.84 -9.37
N GLY A 362 4.25 -26.05 -8.05
CA GLY A 362 5.20 -26.81 -7.24
C GLY A 362 6.21 -25.99 -6.43
N ALA A 363 6.13 -24.65 -6.45
CA ALA A 363 7.03 -23.79 -5.68
C ALA A 363 6.87 -23.99 -4.17
N ASP A 364 8.00 -24.08 -3.47
CA ASP A 364 8.07 -24.06 -2.02
C ASP A 364 7.95 -22.64 -1.48
N THR A 365 7.69 -22.53 -0.18
CA THR A 365 7.59 -21.28 0.56
C THR A 365 8.50 -21.27 1.77
N ALA A 366 9.02 -20.11 2.12
CA ALA A 366 9.84 -19.93 3.32
C ALA A 366 9.27 -18.85 4.23
N SER A 367 9.46 -19.01 5.55
CA SER A 367 9.17 -18.01 6.58
C SER A 367 7.73 -17.48 6.60
N MET A 368 6.74 -18.29 6.24
CA MET A 368 5.34 -17.86 6.13
C MET A 368 4.75 -17.33 7.43
N GLU A 369 5.26 -17.76 8.59
CA GLU A 369 4.84 -17.30 9.92
C GLU A 369 5.48 -15.96 10.32
N GLN A 370 6.48 -15.49 9.56
CA GLN A 370 7.16 -14.23 9.83
C GLN A 370 6.35 -13.06 9.28
N ILE A 371 5.70 -12.34 10.19
CA ILE A 371 4.83 -11.19 9.89
C ILE A 371 5.30 -9.93 10.61
N LYS A 372 4.86 -8.79 10.09
CA LYS A 372 4.92 -7.49 10.76
C LYS A 372 3.52 -7.01 11.08
N VAL A 373 3.32 -6.63 12.33
CA VAL A 373 2.08 -6.02 12.81
C VAL A 373 2.36 -4.62 13.37
N ASN A 374 1.32 -3.82 13.54
CA ASN A 374 1.42 -2.45 14.03
C ASN A 374 0.37 -2.18 15.11
N TYR A 375 0.81 -1.94 16.34
CA TYR A 375 -0.04 -1.65 17.50
C TYR A 375 -0.64 -0.24 17.50
N LEU A 376 -0.06 0.70 16.74
CA LEU A 376 -0.55 2.08 16.62
C LEU A 376 -1.33 2.24 15.31
N CYS A 377 -2.39 1.46 15.14
CA CYS A 377 -3.28 1.59 14.00
C CYS A 377 -4.60 2.21 14.45
N HIS A 378 -4.92 3.37 13.90
CA HIS A 378 -6.27 3.92 13.98
C HIS A 378 -7.14 3.26 12.90
N PRO A 379 -8.20 2.51 13.30
CA PRO A 379 -9.05 1.82 12.33
C PRO A 379 -9.93 2.82 11.57
N LEU A 380 -9.92 2.77 10.24
CA LEU A 380 -10.85 3.53 9.39
C LEU A 380 -12.09 2.70 9.04
N THR A 381 -11.88 1.40 8.84
CA THR A 381 -12.93 0.41 8.59
C THR A 381 -12.58 -0.88 9.35
N LYS A 382 -13.41 -1.92 9.22
CA LYS A 382 -13.05 -3.26 9.73
C LYS A 382 -11.79 -3.85 9.07
N LYS A 383 -11.41 -3.37 7.88
CA LYS A 383 -10.31 -3.91 7.06
C LYS A 383 -9.15 -2.94 6.89
N ASP A 384 -9.39 -1.64 6.98
CA ASP A 384 -8.41 -0.61 6.69
C ASP A 384 -8.12 0.24 7.92
N GLY A 385 -6.86 0.63 8.08
CA GLY A 385 -6.45 1.58 9.08
C GLY A 385 -5.32 2.49 8.60
N VAL A 386 -4.98 3.44 9.44
CA VAL A 386 -3.83 4.33 9.25
C VAL A 386 -2.84 4.15 10.38
N SER A 387 -1.57 4.20 10.02
CA SER A 387 -0.49 4.07 10.99
C SER A 387 -0.25 5.38 11.71
N LEU A 388 -0.29 5.32 13.04
CA LEU A 388 0.15 6.37 13.95
C LEU A 388 1.55 6.04 14.53
N THR A 389 2.32 5.10 13.95
CA THR A 389 3.60 4.65 14.56
C THR A 389 4.59 5.79 14.84
N ALA A 390 4.52 6.91 14.10
CA ALA A 390 5.34 8.10 14.32
C ALA A 390 5.20 8.71 15.72
N ILE A 391 4.07 8.52 16.42
CA ILE A 391 3.88 9.00 17.80
C ILE A 391 4.49 8.10 18.88
N THR A 392 5.10 6.96 18.51
CA THR A 392 5.73 6.03 19.49
C THR A 392 6.60 6.74 20.55
N PRO A 393 7.48 7.70 20.19
CA PRO A 393 8.32 8.39 21.18
C PRO A 393 7.55 9.28 22.17
N TYR A 394 6.33 9.70 21.81
CA TYR A 394 5.50 10.66 22.54
C TYR A 394 4.39 9.99 23.34
N THR A 395 3.97 8.80 22.91
CA THR A 395 2.69 8.22 23.33
C THR A 395 2.77 7.51 24.66
N VAL A 396 1.69 7.56 25.43
CA VAL A 396 1.40 6.63 26.52
C VAL A 396 0.19 5.80 26.10
N LEU A 397 0.28 4.47 26.18
CA LEU A 397 -0.83 3.57 25.87
C LEU A 397 -1.62 3.24 27.13
N VAL A 398 -2.91 3.55 27.09
CA VAL A 398 -3.83 3.26 28.20
C VAL A 398 -4.99 2.42 27.69
N ASN A 399 -5.26 1.27 28.32
CA ASN A 399 -6.36 0.38 27.95
C ASN A 399 -7.73 0.93 28.43
N HIS A 400 -8.83 0.23 28.11
CA HIS A 400 -10.17 0.60 28.57
C HIS A 400 -10.34 0.60 30.10
N ASP A 401 -9.53 -0.16 30.84
CA ASP A 401 -9.54 -0.14 32.31
C ASP A 401 -8.77 1.06 32.90
N GLY A 402 -8.29 1.98 32.05
CA GLY A 402 -7.56 3.16 32.47
C GLY A 402 -6.12 2.87 32.89
N LYS A 403 -5.53 1.73 32.49
CA LYS A 403 -4.19 1.31 32.90
C LYS A 403 -3.23 1.18 31.72
N ARG A 404 -1.95 1.49 31.98
CA ARG A 404 -0.85 1.12 31.07
C ARG A 404 -0.56 -0.38 31.16
N PHE A 405 -0.04 -0.96 30.08
CA PHE A 405 0.14 -2.42 29.98
C PHE A 405 1.43 -2.85 29.25
N VAL A 406 2.22 -1.92 28.73
CA VAL A 406 3.45 -2.23 28.00
C VAL A 406 4.43 -1.06 28.01
N ASP A 407 5.73 -1.35 27.99
CA ASP A 407 6.76 -0.37 27.64
C ASP A 407 6.62 -0.01 26.15
N GLU A 408 6.20 1.21 25.85
CA GLU A 408 6.02 1.68 24.48
C GLU A 408 7.36 1.84 23.72
N ASN A 409 8.51 1.86 24.42
CA ASN A 409 9.85 1.83 23.81
C ASN A 409 10.37 0.41 23.56
N HIS A 410 9.62 -0.64 23.92
CA HIS A 410 10.05 -2.01 23.68
C HIS A 410 10.41 -2.21 22.19
N PRO A 411 11.59 -2.79 21.87
CA PRO A 411 12.13 -2.79 20.51
C PRO A 411 11.30 -3.63 19.53
N SER A 412 10.61 -4.65 20.01
CA SER A 412 9.71 -5.46 19.17
C SER A 412 8.32 -4.84 19.07
N ILE A 413 7.95 -4.39 17.88
CA ILE A 413 6.59 -3.94 17.55
C ILE A 413 5.60 -5.10 17.68
N ASN A 414 5.99 -6.31 17.26
CA ASN A 414 5.16 -7.51 17.39
C ASN A 414 4.85 -7.85 18.86
N PHE A 415 5.82 -7.66 19.77
CA PHE A 415 5.58 -7.83 21.21
C PHE A 415 4.53 -6.83 21.72
N LYS A 416 4.67 -5.55 21.38
CA LYS A 416 3.70 -4.51 21.79
C LYS A 416 2.31 -4.78 21.23
N SER A 417 2.21 -5.21 19.98
CA SER A 417 0.94 -5.61 19.37
C SER A 417 0.31 -6.81 20.09
N LYS A 418 1.10 -7.84 20.44
CA LYS A 418 0.60 -8.99 21.22
C LYS A 418 0.19 -8.61 22.64
N ALA A 419 0.88 -7.67 23.28
CA ALA A 419 0.48 -7.14 24.58
C ALA A 419 -0.89 -6.44 24.49
N MET A 420 -1.12 -5.66 23.42
CA MET A 420 -2.39 -5.01 23.15
C MET A 420 -3.51 -6.01 22.80
N MET A 421 -3.18 -7.11 22.09
CA MET A 421 -4.12 -8.21 21.86
C MET A 421 -4.59 -8.89 23.16
N LYS A 422 -3.93 -8.69 24.30
CA LYS A 422 -4.39 -9.21 25.61
C LYS A 422 -5.27 -8.23 26.38
N GLN A 423 -5.44 -7.00 25.87
CA GLN A 423 -6.24 -5.96 26.54
C GLN A 423 -7.72 -6.08 26.17
N PRO A 424 -8.64 -5.51 26.98
CA PRO A 424 -10.05 -5.44 26.62
C PRO A 424 -10.25 -4.92 25.20
N LYS A 425 -11.12 -5.59 24.43
CA LYS A 425 -11.45 -5.27 23.03
C LYS A 425 -10.27 -5.33 22.03
N HIS A 426 -9.07 -5.74 22.47
CA HIS A 426 -7.83 -5.63 21.69
C HIS A 426 -7.53 -4.18 21.25
N GLU A 427 -7.89 -3.23 22.11
CA GLU A 427 -7.82 -1.80 21.84
C GLU A 427 -7.16 -1.06 23.01
N ALA A 428 -6.64 0.12 22.70
CA ALA A 428 -6.13 1.07 23.68
C ALA A 428 -6.28 2.50 23.15
N TYR A 429 -6.07 3.47 24.03
CA TYR A 429 -5.92 4.86 23.67
C TYR A 429 -4.43 5.24 23.66
N ALA A 430 -3.97 5.74 22.52
CA ALA A 430 -2.65 6.33 22.37
C ALA A 430 -2.74 7.82 22.74
N VAL A 431 -2.23 8.17 23.92
CA VAL A 431 -2.31 9.53 24.48
C VAL A 431 -1.02 10.29 24.19
N VAL A 432 -1.13 11.51 23.69
CA VAL A 432 -0.02 12.46 23.43
C VAL A 432 -0.40 13.87 23.87
N ASP A 433 0.57 14.78 23.94
CA ASP A 433 0.34 16.21 24.19
C ASP A 433 0.57 17.06 22.92
N GLN A 434 0.45 18.38 23.06
CA GLN A 434 0.61 19.34 21.98
C GLN A 434 1.98 19.23 21.28
N LYS A 435 3.03 18.83 22.00
CA LYS A 435 4.39 18.70 21.44
C LYS A 435 4.47 17.65 20.32
N ALA A 436 3.72 16.55 20.45
CA ALA A 436 3.63 15.56 19.38
C ALA A 436 2.99 16.15 18.13
N MET A 437 1.93 16.94 18.32
CA MET A 437 1.25 17.62 17.23
C MET A 437 2.16 18.65 16.57
N ASP A 438 2.90 19.45 17.32
CA ASP A 438 3.82 20.48 16.77
C ASP A 438 4.96 19.86 15.96
N ASN A 439 5.50 18.74 16.41
CA ASN A 439 6.62 18.08 15.75
C ASN A 439 6.21 17.23 14.55
N LEU A 440 4.98 16.74 14.50
CA LEU A 440 4.53 15.76 13.51
C LEU A 440 3.39 16.31 12.66
N LYS A 441 3.72 16.97 11.54
CA LYS A 441 2.73 17.53 10.58
C LYS A 441 1.65 16.51 10.16
N LEU A 442 2.03 15.25 9.96
CA LEU A 442 1.08 14.19 9.61
C LEU A 442 0.05 13.93 10.72
N MET A 443 0.46 13.99 11.99
CA MET A 443 -0.45 13.78 13.12
C MET A 443 -1.40 14.95 13.30
N ARG A 444 -0.98 16.19 12.99
CA ARG A 444 -1.90 17.34 12.91
C ARG A 444 -2.97 17.14 11.86
N ASN A 445 -2.58 16.66 10.67
CA ASN A 445 -3.56 16.35 9.62
C ASN A 445 -4.56 15.27 10.07
N TYR A 446 -4.09 14.26 10.80
CA TYR A 446 -4.95 13.21 11.35
C TYR A 446 -5.85 13.72 12.48
N ALA A 447 -5.39 14.65 13.31
CA ALA A 447 -6.22 15.32 14.31
C ALA A 447 -7.32 16.16 13.62
N ASP A 448 -6.98 16.94 12.59
CA ASP A 448 -7.95 17.69 11.77
C ASP A 448 -8.97 16.76 11.08
N ALA A 449 -8.55 15.55 10.71
CA ALA A 449 -9.41 14.51 10.12
C ALA A 449 -10.27 13.76 11.16
N GLY A 450 -10.17 14.10 12.45
CA GLY A 450 -10.98 13.53 13.52
C GLY A 450 -10.45 12.23 14.13
N TYR A 451 -9.20 11.83 13.85
CA TYR A 451 -8.63 10.58 14.38
C TYR A 451 -8.20 10.69 15.84
N PHE A 452 -8.13 11.91 16.37
CA PHE A 452 -7.79 12.21 17.75
C PHE A 452 -8.95 12.94 18.43
N VAL A 453 -9.28 12.50 19.65
CA VAL A 453 -10.09 13.26 20.60
C VAL A 453 -9.16 14.25 21.31
N LYS A 454 -9.55 15.53 21.32
CA LYS A 454 -8.79 16.63 21.94
C LYS A 454 -9.49 17.13 23.21
N ALA A 455 -8.71 17.42 24.26
CA ALA A 455 -9.17 18.16 25.45
C ALA A 455 -8.03 18.95 26.10
N ASP A 456 -8.34 20.00 26.85
CA ASP A 456 -7.32 20.85 27.45
C ASP A 456 -6.75 20.23 28.74
N THR A 457 -7.49 19.33 29.37
CA THR A 457 -7.08 18.62 30.59
C THR A 457 -7.31 17.10 30.50
N ILE A 458 -6.56 16.33 31.30
CA ILE A 458 -6.71 14.87 31.40
C ILE A 458 -8.12 14.44 31.87
N PRO A 459 -8.75 15.09 32.88
CA PRO A 459 -10.12 14.76 33.27
C PRO A 459 -11.16 15.03 32.18
N GLU A 460 -11.02 16.10 31.39
CA GLU A 460 -11.90 16.35 30.25
C GLU A 460 -11.68 15.35 29.12
N LEU A 461 -10.43 14.92 28.91
CA LEU A 461 -10.11 13.88 27.95
C LEU A 461 -10.78 12.57 28.37
N ALA A 462 -10.64 12.16 29.63
CA ALA A 462 -11.26 10.95 30.18
C ALA A 462 -12.77 10.88 29.96
N LYS A 463 -13.48 12.01 30.10
CA LYS A 463 -14.94 12.10 29.86
C LYS A 463 -15.34 11.82 28.41
N LYS A 464 -14.44 12.01 27.45
CA LYS A 464 -14.68 11.81 26.01
C LYS A 464 -14.24 10.43 25.51
N LEU A 465 -13.60 9.62 26.36
CA LEU A 465 -13.09 8.29 26.01
C LEU A 465 -13.93 7.19 26.67
N ASP A 466 -13.96 6.01 26.07
CA ASP A 466 -14.55 4.81 26.65
C ASP A 466 -13.52 4.13 27.57
N VAL A 467 -13.26 4.75 28.73
CA VAL A 467 -12.29 4.27 29.72
C VAL A 467 -12.87 4.32 31.14
N ASN A 468 -12.29 3.54 32.06
CA ASN A 468 -12.44 3.81 33.48
C ASN A 468 -11.80 5.18 33.81
N GLN A 469 -12.64 6.21 33.94
CA GLN A 469 -12.19 7.60 34.06
C GLN A 469 -11.27 7.81 35.26
N LYS A 470 -11.59 7.22 36.42
CA LYS A 470 -10.79 7.36 37.64
C LYS A 470 -9.40 6.77 37.44
N ALA A 471 -9.32 5.51 37.00
CA ALA A 471 -8.05 4.84 36.78
C ALA A 471 -7.21 5.51 35.67
N PHE A 472 -7.86 6.00 34.61
CA PHE A 472 -7.20 6.73 33.54
C PHE A 472 -6.55 8.01 34.04
N ILE A 473 -7.28 8.82 34.82
CA ILE A 473 -6.76 10.06 35.39
C ILE A 473 -5.57 9.76 36.31
N GLU A 474 -5.70 8.79 37.22
CA GLU A 474 -4.62 8.37 38.13
C GLU A 474 -3.36 7.92 37.35
N THR A 475 -3.53 7.12 36.30
CA THR A 475 -2.44 6.64 35.44
C THR A 475 -1.73 7.80 34.74
N MET A 476 -2.49 8.71 34.14
CA MET A 476 -1.93 9.85 33.40
C MET A 476 -1.27 10.86 34.34
N ASP A 477 -1.88 11.16 35.49
CA ASP A 477 -1.29 12.05 36.49
C ASP A 477 0.03 11.51 37.03
N THR A 478 0.12 10.19 37.25
CA THR A 478 1.36 9.52 37.66
C THR A 478 2.46 9.71 36.61
N TYR A 479 2.16 9.47 35.33
CA TYR A 479 3.16 9.64 34.26
C TYR A 479 3.56 11.11 34.06
N ILE A 480 2.60 12.03 34.11
CA ILE A 480 2.86 13.47 34.01
C ILE A 480 3.69 13.96 35.21
N LYS A 481 3.48 13.40 36.41
CA LYS A 481 4.33 13.67 37.57
C LYS A 481 5.77 13.21 37.33
N ASP A 482 5.99 12.00 36.83
CA ASP A 482 7.33 11.52 36.44
C ASP A 482 7.99 12.45 35.41
N CYS A 483 7.22 12.98 34.45
CA CYS A 483 7.68 13.98 33.49
C CYS A 483 8.08 15.31 34.17
N LYS A 484 7.27 15.81 35.11
CA LYS A 484 7.52 17.06 35.86
C LYS A 484 8.74 16.96 36.77
N GLU A 485 8.97 15.79 37.36
CA GLU A 485 10.16 15.48 38.16
C GLU A 485 11.44 15.37 37.31
N GLY A 486 11.31 15.37 35.97
CA GLY A 486 12.46 15.29 35.06
C GLY A 486 13.11 13.90 35.03
N LEU A 487 12.36 12.85 35.35
CA LEU A 487 12.89 11.49 35.33
C LEU A 487 13.35 11.09 33.92
N LYS A 488 14.49 10.40 33.83
CA LYS A 488 14.98 9.85 32.56
C LYS A 488 14.16 8.64 32.11
N ASN A 489 13.67 7.86 33.07
CA ASN A 489 12.83 6.69 32.86
C ASN A 489 11.61 6.76 33.77
N ASP A 490 10.45 6.35 33.28
CA ASP A 490 9.24 6.30 34.10
C ASP A 490 9.32 5.21 35.17
N LYS A 491 8.52 5.36 36.24
CA LYS A 491 8.52 4.41 37.36
C LYS A 491 7.74 3.12 37.06
N ALA A 492 6.78 3.18 36.15
CA ALA A 492 5.85 2.07 35.91
C ALA A 492 6.48 0.94 35.07
N PHE A 493 7.29 1.26 34.07
CA PHE A 493 7.89 0.29 33.15
C PHE A 493 9.41 0.48 32.98
N GLY A 494 10.00 1.49 33.61
CA GLY A 494 11.40 1.84 33.35
C GLY A 494 11.60 2.41 31.94
N ARG A 495 10.53 2.89 31.30
CA ARG A 495 10.59 3.37 29.93
C ARG A 495 11.30 4.71 29.86
N LYS A 496 12.28 4.85 28.96
CA LYS A 496 12.92 6.13 28.66
C LYS A 496 11.91 7.21 28.22
N ILE A 497 11.86 8.32 28.95
CA ILE A 497 11.03 9.47 28.62
C ILE A 497 11.78 10.34 27.60
N GLN A 498 11.49 10.14 26.31
CA GLN A 498 12.14 10.92 25.25
C GLN A 498 11.48 12.29 25.05
N TYR A 499 10.15 12.33 25.15
CA TYR A 499 9.35 13.56 25.07
C TYR A 499 8.44 13.63 26.29
N PRO A 500 8.77 14.45 27.30
CA PRO A 500 7.92 14.65 28.48
C PRO A 500 6.56 15.22 28.09
N MET A 501 5.49 14.64 28.64
CA MET A 501 4.11 15.04 28.36
C MET A 501 3.70 16.17 29.31
N LEU A 502 4.00 17.41 28.92
CA LEU A 502 3.87 18.60 29.79
C LEU A 502 3.07 19.74 29.15
N ASN A 503 2.70 19.61 27.86
CA ASN A 503 2.19 20.72 27.06
C ASN A 503 0.72 20.45 26.64
N PRO A 504 -0.28 20.86 27.44
CA PRO A 504 -1.67 20.80 26.99
C PRO A 504 -1.86 21.64 25.72
N PRO A 505 -2.89 21.34 24.89
CA PRO A 505 -3.92 20.31 25.08
C PRO A 505 -3.41 18.88 24.89
N TYR A 506 -4.20 17.93 25.38
CA TYR A 506 -3.96 16.49 25.25
C TYR A 506 -4.83 15.88 24.16
N TYR A 507 -4.29 14.84 23.53
CA TYR A 507 -4.92 14.14 22.43
C TYR A 507 -4.91 12.65 22.68
N ALA A 508 -6.00 11.96 22.38
CA ALA A 508 -6.08 10.49 22.41
C ALA A 508 -6.66 9.95 21.11
N ALA A 509 -6.00 8.96 20.52
CA ALA A 509 -6.54 8.18 19.41
C ALA A 509 -6.87 6.76 19.87
N LEU A 510 -8.04 6.24 19.51
CA LEU A 510 -8.33 4.81 19.63
C LEU A 510 -7.43 4.06 18.65
N VAL A 511 -6.69 3.08 19.16
CA VAL A 511 -5.77 2.25 18.39
C VAL A 511 -6.04 0.77 18.65
N THR A 512 -5.83 -0.05 17.63
CA THR A 512 -5.89 -1.51 17.69
C THR A 512 -4.70 -2.10 16.93
N PRO A 513 -4.25 -3.32 17.23
CA PRO A 513 -3.24 -3.97 16.42
C PRO A 513 -3.74 -4.28 15.01
N SER A 514 -2.89 -4.04 14.01
CA SER A 514 -3.17 -4.30 12.61
C SER A 514 -2.10 -5.15 11.94
N MET A 515 -2.48 -5.82 10.87
CA MET A 515 -1.51 -6.38 9.92
C MET A 515 -0.80 -5.24 9.19
N GLN A 516 0.49 -5.41 8.91
CA GLN A 516 1.25 -4.44 8.13
C GLN A 516 1.86 -5.10 6.90
N SER A 517 2.76 -6.06 7.10
CA SER A 517 3.47 -6.72 6.02
C SER A 517 3.80 -8.17 6.38
N THR A 518 4.18 -8.97 5.39
CA THR A 518 4.62 -10.36 5.55
C THR A 518 6.03 -10.51 5.00
N TYR A 519 6.85 -11.34 5.65
CA TYR A 519 8.24 -11.59 5.24
C TYR A 519 8.43 -12.99 4.64
N GLY A 520 7.45 -13.87 4.84
CA GLY A 520 7.38 -15.13 4.13
C GLY A 520 6.78 -15.00 2.73
N GLY A 521 7.11 -15.97 1.88
CA GLY A 521 6.66 -16.04 0.50
C GLY A 521 7.34 -17.19 -0.25
N ILE A 522 7.41 -17.08 -1.57
CA ILE A 522 8.04 -18.06 -2.46
C ILE A 522 9.53 -18.21 -2.09
N LYS A 523 9.98 -19.44 -1.86
CA LYS A 523 11.39 -19.71 -1.54
C LYS A 523 12.26 -19.49 -2.78
N THR A 524 13.34 -18.73 -2.62
CA THR A 524 14.27 -18.40 -3.71
C THR A 524 15.72 -18.59 -3.31
N ASN A 525 16.59 -18.79 -4.31
CA ASN A 525 18.04 -18.72 -4.13
C ASN A 525 18.58 -17.28 -4.33
N THR A 526 19.90 -17.11 -4.27
CA THR A 526 20.56 -15.79 -4.43
C THR A 526 20.44 -15.18 -5.84
N LYS A 527 19.97 -15.96 -6.83
CA LYS A 527 19.64 -15.49 -8.19
C LYS A 527 18.16 -15.14 -8.37
N ALA A 528 17.39 -15.15 -7.27
CA ALA A 528 15.94 -14.97 -7.27
C ALA A 528 15.14 -16.05 -8.01
N GLU A 529 15.76 -17.19 -8.33
CA GLU A 529 15.08 -18.35 -8.94
C GLU A 529 14.20 -19.02 -7.89
N ALA A 530 12.94 -19.33 -8.24
CA ALA A 530 12.02 -20.02 -7.35
C ALA A 530 12.40 -21.49 -7.21
N LEU A 531 12.32 -22.01 -5.98
CA LEU A 531 12.67 -23.39 -5.65
C LEU A 531 11.41 -24.22 -5.41
N ASP A 532 11.42 -25.47 -5.88
CA ASP A 532 10.40 -26.46 -5.56
C ASP A 532 10.58 -27.05 -4.15
N THR A 533 9.65 -27.90 -3.73
CA THR A 533 9.68 -28.58 -2.42
C THR A 533 10.85 -29.55 -2.21
N LYS A 534 11.60 -29.87 -3.27
CA LYS A 534 12.83 -30.68 -3.23
C LYS A 534 14.10 -29.82 -3.28
N GLY A 535 13.95 -28.49 -3.40
CA GLY A 535 15.06 -27.54 -3.51
C GLY A 535 15.61 -27.37 -4.93
N HIS A 536 14.95 -27.90 -5.95
CA HIS A 536 15.35 -27.68 -7.35
C HIS A 536 14.77 -26.37 -7.88
N VAL A 537 15.49 -25.74 -8.82
CA VAL A 537 15.00 -24.56 -9.53
C VAL A 537 13.82 -24.92 -10.41
N ILE A 538 12.74 -24.14 -10.33
CA ILE A 538 11.62 -24.17 -11.27
C ILE A 538 12.01 -23.36 -12.50
N PRO A 539 12.24 -23.98 -13.68
CA PRO A 539 12.78 -23.27 -14.83
C PRO A 539 11.88 -22.11 -15.27
N GLY A 540 12.47 -20.94 -15.47
CA GLY A 540 11.77 -19.73 -15.91
C GLY A 540 10.91 -19.05 -14.83
N LEU A 541 10.89 -19.52 -13.58
CA LEU A 541 10.15 -18.86 -12.49
C LEU A 541 11.10 -18.13 -11.54
N TYR A 542 10.85 -16.83 -11.37
CA TYR A 542 11.58 -15.97 -10.43
C TYR A 542 10.61 -15.30 -9.47
N ALA A 543 11.08 -14.91 -8.28
CA ALA A 543 10.28 -14.14 -7.33
C ALA A 543 11.12 -13.09 -6.58
N ALA A 544 10.52 -11.91 -6.35
CA ALA A 544 11.19 -10.79 -5.69
C ALA A 544 10.24 -9.95 -4.83
N GLY A 545 10.81 -9.20 -3.88
CA GLY A 545 10.06 -8.36 -2.95
C GLY A 545 9.23 -9.17 -1.96
N ALA A 546 8.17 -8.61 -1.41
CA ALA A 546 7.38 -9.32 -0.37
C ALA A 546 6.63 -10.57 -0.89
N ALA A 547 6.70 -10.88 -2.19
CA ALA A 547 6.19 -12.14 -2.75
C ALA A 547 7.16 -13.32 -2.52
N SER A 548 8.45 -13.05 -2.28
CA SER A 548 9.47 -14.05 -1.97
C SER A 548 9.82 -14.10 -0.49
N GLY A 549 9.94 -15.32 0.02
CA GLY A 549 10.44 -15.64 1.35
C GLY A 549 11.96 -15.68 1.30
N HIS A 550 12.60 -14.52 1.39
CA HIS A 550 14.06 -14.42 1.26
C HIS A 550 14.84 -15.05 2.42
N GLU A 551 14.17 -15.49 3.48
CA GLU A 551 14.81 -15.87 4.76
C GLU A 551 15.80 -14.79 5.24
N ALA A 552 15.54 -13.54 4.88
CA ALA A 552 16.39 -12.40 5.14
C ALA A 552 16.13 -11.82 6.53
N TYR A 553 17.06 -11.00 7.03
CA TYR A 553 16.80 -10.16 8.18
C TYR A 553 15.85 -9.03 7.78
N ALA A 554 14.55 -9.22 8.03
CA ALA A 554 13.52 -8.30 7.54
C ALA A 554 12.57 -7.75 8.61
N ASN A 555 12.61 -8.27 9.84
CA ASN A 555 11.64 -7.97 10.92
C ASN A 555 11.71 -6.54 11.51
N GLU A 556 12.39 -5.61 10.84
CA GLU A 556 12.55 -4.22 11.26
C GLU A 556 12.11 -3.22 10.18
N VAL A 557 12.01 -1.95 10.58
CA VAL A 557 11.66 -0.84 9.67
C VAL A 557 12.85 -0.56 8.72
N GLY A 558 12.57 -0.31 7.44
CA GLY A 558 13.59 0.11 6.46
C GLY A 558 14.30 -1.00 5.69
N PHE A 559 14.12 -2.28 6.06
CA PHE A 559 14.77 -3.42 5.40
C PHE A 559 14.01 -3.97 4.19
N ALA A 560 12.67 -4.00 4.23
CA ALA A 560 11.87 -4.59 3.14
C ALA A 560 12.08 -3.89 1.78
N ALA A 561 12.31 -2.57 1.78
CA ALA A 561 12.53 -1.80 0.57
C ALA A 561 13.83 -2.19 -0.14
N ILE A 562 14.95 -2.24 0.59
CA ILE A 562 16.25 -2.57 -0.02
C ILE A 562 16.29 -4.01 -0.52
N ILE A 563 15.68 -4.94 0.21
CA ILE A 563 15.55 -6.33 -0.20
C ILE A 563 14.75 -6.41 -1.52
N GLY A 564 13.59 -5.75 -1.58
CA GLY A 564 12.73 -5.78 -2.77
C GLY A 564 13.36 -5.14 -4.01
N LEU A 565 14.03 -3.99 -3.85
CA LEU A 565 14.76 -3.34 -4.95
C LEU A 565 15.91 -4.23 -5.45
N THR A 566 16.71 -4.77 -4.52
CA THR A 566 17.89 -5.57 -4.87
C THR A 566 17.49 -6.88 -5.55
N TYR A 567 16.58 -7.64 -4.96
CA TYR A 567 16.12 -8.89 -5.58
C TYR A 567 15.25 -8.65 -6.81
N GLY A 568 14.59 -7.50 -6.92
CA GLY A 568 13.96 -7.07 -8.18
C GLY A 568 14.99 -6.97 -9.30
N ARG A 569 16.08 -6.24 -9.06
CA ARG A 569 17.18 -6.10 -10.02
C ARG A 569 17.79 -7.45 -10.39
N ILE A 570 18.13 -8.27 -9.38
CA ILE A 570 18.67 -9.63 -9.57
C ILE A 570 17.72 -10.49 -10.40
N ALA A 571 16.42 -10.50 -10.09
CA ALA A 571 15.43 -11.28 -10.84
C ALA A 571 15.35 -10.86 -12.30
N GLY A 572 15.31 -9.54 -12.57
CA GLY A 572 15.31 -9.00 -13.92
C GLY A 572 16.57 -9.38 -14.70
N GLU A 573 17.74 -9.23 -14.08
CA GLU A 573 19.03 -9.53 -14.69
C GLU A 573 19.20 -11.02 -15.02
N ASN A 574 18.80 -11.92 -14.12
CA ASN A 574 18.93 -13.37 -14.31
C ASN A 574 17.85 -13.91 -15.27
N ALA A 575 16.62 -13.41 -15.19
CA ALA A 575 15.59 -13.76 -16.16
C ALA A 575 16.00 -13.35 -17.57
N ALA A 576 16.59 -12.17 -17.75
CA ALA A 576 17.10 -11.71 -19.06
C ALA A 576 18.23 -12.58 -19.60
N ASP A 577 19.08 -13.15 -18.74
CA ASP A 577 20.13 -14.08 -19.19
C ASP A 577 19.56 -15.47 -19.52
N TYR A 578 18.49 -15.89 -18.86
CA TYR A 578 17.80 -17.16 -19.12
C TYR A 578 17.02 -17.19 -20.45
N VAL A 579 16.53 -16.04 -20.92
CA VAL A 579 15.67 -15.96 -22.13
C VAL A 579 16.43 -15.68 -23.43
N LYS A 580 17.74 -15.39 -23.32
CA LYS A 580 18.69 -15.35 -24.44
C LYS A 580 18.99 -16.77 -24.91
#